data_AF-A0A9X3XIP2-F1
#
_entry.id   AF-A0A9X3XIP2-F1
#
_cell.length_a   1.000
_cell.length_b   1.000
_cell.length_c   1.000
_cell.angle_alpha   90.00
_cell.angle_beta   90.00
_cell.angle_gamma   90.00
#
_symmetry.space_group_name_H-M   'P 1'
#
loop_
_entity.id
_entity.type
_entity.pdbx_description
1 polymer ?
#
loop_
_entity_poly.entity_id
_entity_poly.type
_entity_poly.pdbx_seq_one_letter_code
_entity_poly.pdbx_strand_id
1 'polypeptide(L)'
;MRYRIPRMGNPGMDLALRAKYIAAFGSACYLSEGPTPTFNCFYKTPQEACDEGVRVAEVFGAAPYDKNYPACEPIAGTENYFRQVGPDPAIHIVISYEPAPRQTPLVEVDGVPTEVSGPYRNLPEPPTLGPAQPFNKCDSGVLGADGKPLLQHTYILQVNRNAHKNDADVGEIHSDLAGFKWPCTVMNENCEEVAAECEEPLVLYDPADKKAPFHPGSIARVHHVVPMKDKRSCPWGTNSTKNAAVISHALNQYLLNNDPPAEEVKRLNNAPAYTP
;
A
#
# COMPACT_ATOMS: atom_id res chain seq x y z
N MET A 1 -14.55 -4.82 -14.83
CA MET A 1 -15.88 -4.45 -14.31
C MET A 1 -16.02 -4.93 -12.86
N ARG A 2 -16.71 -4.15 -12.04
CA ARG A 2 -16.97 -4.38 -10.60
C ARG A 2 -18.30 -3.71 -10.23
N TYR A 3 -18.84 -4.09 -9.08
CA TYR A 3 -20.04 -3.48 -8.51
C TYR A 3 -19.63 -2.36 -7.56
N ARG A 4 -19.88 -1.11 -7.97
CA ARG A 4 -19.62 0.09 -7.19
C ARG A 4 -20.79 0.38 -6.26
N ILE A 5 -20.50 0.49 -4.98
CA ILE A 5 -21.44 1.02 -4.00
C ILE A 5 -21.08 2.50 -3.75
N PRO A 6 -21.95 3.46 -4.10
CA PRO A 6 -21.72 4.87 -3.80
C PRO A 6 -21.73 5.11 -2.30
N ARG A 7 -21.08 6.19 -1.87
CA ARG A 7 -21.03 6.57 -0.46
C ARG A 7 -21.94 7.76 -0.21
N MET A 8 -22.67 7.74 0.90
CA MET A 8 -23.46 8.87 1.35
C MET A 8 -22.55 9.93 1.98
N GLY A 9 -22.94 11.20 1.82
CA GLY A 9 -22.15 12.36 2.24
C GLY A 9 -21.04 12.70 1.24
N ASN A 10 -20.00 13.38 1.73
CA ASN A 10 -18.83 13.74 0.92
C ASN A 10 -17.53 13.18 1.53
N PRO A 11 -17.36 11.85 1.61
CA PRO A 11 -16.12 11.26 2.12
C PRO A 11 -14.90 11.57 1.23
N GLY A 12 -15.10 12.13 0.03
CA GLY A 12 -14.01 12.70 -0.77
C GLY A 12 -13.35 13.90 -0.10
N MET A 13 -14.08 14.68 0.70
CA MET A 13 -13.59 15.89 1.39
C MET A 13 -13.62 15.77 2.92
N ASP A 14 -14.55 14.98 3.46
CA ASP A 14 -14.70 14.75 4.89
C ASP A 14 -13.84 13.54 5.32
N LEU A 15 -12.70 13.85 5.94
CA LEU A 15 -11.71 12.87 6.40
C LEU A 15 -12.24 11.97 7.51
N ALA A 16 -13.03 12.53 8.43
CA ALA A 16 -13.58 11.76 9.54
C ALA A 16 -14.62 10.75 9.03
N LEU A 17 -15.46 11.17 8.08
CA LEU A 17 -16.42 10.28 7.42
C LEU A 17 -15.71 9.22 6.57
N ARG A 18 -14.66 9.60 5.83
CA ARG A 18 -13.85 8.65 5.05
C ARG A 18 -13.22 7.57 5.93
N ALA A 19 -12.63 7.95 7.06
CA ALA A 19 -12.06 7.01 8.02
C ALA A 19 -13.10 6.01 8.55
N LYS A 20 -14.34 6.44 8.80
CA LYS A 20 -15.45 5.52 9.17
C LYS A 20 -15.75 4.52 8.05
N TYR A 21 -15.79 4.98 6.79
CA TYR A 21 -15.98 4.07 5.65
C TYR A 21 -14.82 3.08 5.49
N ILE A 22 -13.57 3.54 5.60
CA ILE A 22 -12.40 2.64 5.53
C ILE A 22 -12.44 1.62 6.68
N ALA A 23 -12.76 2.04 7.90
CA ALA A 23 -12.89 1.12 9.03
C ALA A 23 -14.01 0.08 8.83
N ALA A 24 -15.13 0.48 8.22
CA ALA A 24 -16.27 -0.41 8.02
C ALA A 24 -16.10 -1.41 6.88
N PHE A 25 -15.48 -0.98 5.77
CA PHE A 25 -15.46 -1.70 4.49
C PHE A 25 -14.05 -2.11 4.05
N GLY A 26 -13.03 -1.66 4.78
CA GLY A 26 -11.63 -1.97 4.52
C GLY A 26 -11.18 -1.59 3.11
N SER A 27 -10.39 -2.48 2.52
CA SER A 27 -9.77 -2.30 1.20
C SER A 27 -10.75 -2.31 0.02
N ALA A 28 -12.03 -2.61 0.25
CA ALA A 28 -13.03 -2.44 -0.80
C ALA A 28 -13.22 -0.96 -1.15
N CYS A 29 -13.00 -0.07 -0.17
CA CYS A 29 -13.16 1.38 -0.32
C CYS A 29 -11.82 2.08 -0.58
N TYR A 30 -11.85 3.01 -1.53
CA TYR A 30 -10.69 3.81 -1.85
C TYR A 30 -11.00 5.09 -2.62
N LEU A 31 -10.03 6.00 -2.64
CA LEU A 31 -10.04 7.18 -3.49
C LEU A 31 -9.49 6.84 -4.88
N SER A 32 -10.19 7.19 -5.96
CA SER A 32 -9.80 6.89 -7.34
C SER A 32 -8.71 7.82 -7.88
N GLU A 33 -7.90 7.35 -8.81
CA GLU A 33 -6.99 8.18 -9.61
C GLU A 33 -7.76 9.14 -10.54
N GLY A 34 -7.16 10.28 -10.88
CA GLY A 34 -7.70 11.24 -11.87
C GLY A 34 -7.65 12.70 -11.40
N PRO A 35 -7.96 13.67 -12.28
CA PRO A 35 -7.95 15.10 -11.96
C PRO A 35 -9.02 15.49 -10.93
N THR A 36 -10.01 14.63 -10.72
CA THR A 36 -11.02 14.76 -9.65
C THR A 36 -11.21 13.41 -8.98
N PRO A 37 -10.40 13.10 -7.96
CA PRO A 37 -10.47 11.84 -7.23
C PRO A 37 -11.85 11.63 -6.60
N THR A 38 -12.39 10.40 -6.67
CA THR A 38 -13.69 10.05 -6.07
C THR A 38 -13.52 8.91 -5.08
N PHE A 39 -14.17 8.98 -3.92
CA PHE A 39 -14.10 7.93 -2.90
C PHE A 39 -15.27 6.96 -3.06
N ASN A 40 -14.97 5.73 -3.48
CA ASN A 40 -15.97 4.71 -3.81
C ASN A 40 -15.50 3.34 -3.31
N CYS A 41 -16.42 2.38 -3.27
CA CYS A 41 -16.06 1.01 -2.90
C CYS A 41 -16.56 0.00 -3.92
N PHE A 42 -15.72 -0.96 -4.25
CA PHE A 42 -15.92 -1.87 -5.37
C PHE A 42 -15.85 -3.33 -4.94
N TYR A 43 -16.81 -4.12 -5.42
CA TYR A 43 -16.94 -5.53 -5.12
C TYR A 43 -16.93 -6.39 -6.38
N LYS A 44 -16.54 -7.66 -6.25
CA LYS A 44 -16.45 -8.57 -7.39
C LYS A 44 -17.83 -9.05 -7.82
N THR A 45 -18.69 -9.32 -6.85
CA THR A 45 -20.02 -9.87 -7.09
C THR A 45 -21.11 -8.87 -6.68
N PRO A 46 -22.31 -8.96 -7.29
CA PRO A 46 -23.43 -8.11 -6.88
C PRO A 46 -23.84 -8.44 -5.44
N GLN A 47 -23.81 -9.72 -5.05
CA GLN A 47 -24.19 -10.16 -3.71
C GLN A 47 -23.34 -9.52 -2.61
N GLU A 48 -22.00 -9.55 -2.74
CA GLU A 48 -21.11 -8.87 -1.80
C GLU A 48 -21.42 -7.36 -1.71
N ALA A 49 -21.70 -6.73 -2.86
CA ALA A 49 -22.00 -5.31 -2.90
C ALA A 49 -23.34 -4.99 -2.20
N CYS A 50 -24.33 -5.86 -2.38
CA CYS A 50 -25.65 -5.75 -1.78
C CYS A 50 -25.66 -5.97 -0.27
N ASP A 51 -24.84 -6.92 0.20
CA ASP A 51 -24.71 -7.29 1.61
C ASP A 51 -23.96 -6.20 2.39
N GLU A 52 -22.86 -5.67 1.84
CA GLU A 52 -22.14 -4.56 2.45
C GLU A 52 -22.90 -3.23 2.30
N GLY A 53 -23.65 -3.05 1.21
CA GLY A 53 -24.37 -1.82 0.90
C GLY A 53 -25.33 -1.35 2.00
N VAL A 54 -25.93 -2.26 2.77
CA VAL A 54 -26.85 -1.90 3.87
C VAL A 54 -26.20 -1.07 4.97
N ARG A 55 -24.89 -1.22 5.15
CA ARG A 55 -24.12 -0.53 6.20
C ARG A 55 -23.77 0.90 5.81
N VAL A 56 -24.00 1.32 4.56
CA VAL A 56 -23.64 2.67 4.07
C VAL A 56 -24.33 3.77 4.89
N ALA A 57 -25.63 3.63 5.14
CA ALA A 57 -26.40 4.61 5.89
C ALA A 57 -25.94 4.72 7.35
N GLU A 58 -25.71 3.57 8.00
CA GLU A 58 -25.23 3.51 9.39
C GLU A 58 -23.85 4.18 9.52
N VAL A 59 -22.93 3.89 8.61
CA VAL A 59 -21.59 4.48 8.61
C VAL A 59 -21.63 6.00 8.39
N PHE A 60 -22.56 6.47 7.56
CA PHE A 60 -22.82 7.90 7.37
C PHE A 60 -23.43 8.58 8.61
N GLY A 61 -24.08 7.82 9.50
CA GLY A 61 -24.79 8.34 10.66
C GLY A 61 -26.28 8.57 10.43
N ALA A 62 -26.85 8.01 9.36
CA ALA A 62 -28.29 7.95 9.15
C ALA A 62 -28.90 6.76 9.92
N ALA A 63 -30.22 6.77 10.06
CA ALA A 63 -30.94 5.68 10.70
C ALA A 63 -30.64 4.35 9.97
N PRO A 64 -30.30 3.27 10.70
CA PRO A 64 -29.93 2.01 10.10
C PRO A 64 -31.13 1.41 9.36
N TYR A 65 -30.82 0.62 8.33
CA TYR A 65 -31.78 -0.17 7.57
C TYR A 65 -32.74 -0.95 8.48
N ASP A 66 -34.05 -0.78 8.25
CA ASP A 66 -35.06 -1.68 8.83
C ASP A 66 -35.18 -2.93 7.96
N LYS A 67 -35.12 -4.12 8.58
CA LYS A 67 -35.09 -5.45 7.93
C LYS A 67 -36.33 -5.75 7.08
N ASN A 68 -37.33 -4.88 7.09
CA ASN A 68 -38.62 -5.01 6.43
C ASN A 68 -38.64 -4.55 4.95
N TYR A 69 -37.55 -3.97 4.44
CA TYR A 69 -37.46 -3.55 3.04
C TYR A 69 -36.93 -4.67 2.11
N PRO A 70 -37.23 -4.62 0.80
CA PRO A 70 -36.87 -5.71 -0.10
C PRO A 70 -35.36 -5.88 -0.29
N ALA A 71 -35.01 -7.05 -0.82
CA ALA A 71 -33.66 -7.43 -1.19
C ALA A 71 -33.04 -6.43 -2.19
N CYS A 72 -31.75 -6.58 -2.43
CA CYS A 72 -31.09 -5.88 -3.52
C CYS A 72 -31.75 -6.25 -4.86
N GLU A 73 -32.35 -5.29 -5.55
CA GLU A 73 -33.19 -5.54 -6.71
C GLU A 73 -32.44 -5.17 -8.00
N PRO A 74 -32.40 -6.06 -9.01
CA PRO A 74 -31.81 -5.70 -10.30
C PRO A 74 -32.64 -4.61 -10.99
N ILE A 75 -31.96 -3.62 -11.57
CA ILE A 75 -32.60 -2.56 -12.35
C ILE A 75 -32.79 -3.06 -13.78
N ALA A 76 -34.05 -3.22 -14.20
CA ALA A 76 -34.41 -3.76 -15.50
C ALA A 76 -33.70 -3.06 -16.66
N GLY A 77 -33.12 -3.85 -17.57
CA GLY A 77 -32.37 -3.35 -18.72
C GLY A 77 -30.92 -2.93 -18.42
N THR A 78 -30.42 -3.17 -17.22
CA THR A 78 -29.03 -2.87 -16.82
C THR A 78 -28.42 -4.01 -16.00
N GLU A 79 -27.11 -3.94 -15.74
CA GLU A 79 -26.42 -4.80 -14.77
C GLU A 79 -26.35 -4.16 -13.35
N ASN A 80 -27.09 -3.08 -13.13
CA ASN A 80 -27.11 -2.34 -11.86
C ASN A 80 -28.15 -2.89 -10.89
N TYR A 81 -27.99 -2.55 -9.62
CA TYR A 81 -28.90 -2.96 -8.56
C TYR A 81 -29.36 -1.75 -7.73
N PHE A 82 -30.62 -1.77 -7.33
CA PHE A 82 -31.20 -0.87 -6.36
C PHE A 82 -31.08 -1.51 -4.96
N ARG A 83 -30.64 -0.73 -3.97
CA ARG A 83 -30.57 -1.19 -2.58
C ARG A 83 -31.11 -0.12 -1.64
N GLN A 84 -32.18 -0.46 -0.94
CA GLN A 84 -32.67 0.31 0.20
C GLN A 84 -31.67 0.17 1.36
N VAL A 85 -31.26 1.28 1.99
CA VAL A 85 -30.24 1.27 3.06
C VAL A 85 -30.65 1.99 4.33
N GLY A 86 -31.74 2.75 4.31
CA GLY A 86 -32.37 3.33 5.50
C GLY A 86 -33.84 2.93 5.64
N PRO A 87 -34.51 3.35 6.72
CA PRO A 87 -35.95 3.11 6.91
C PRO A 87 -36.84 4.04 6.08
N ASP A 88 -36.28 5.16 5.58
CA ASP A 88 -36.97 6.06 4.65
C ASP A 88 -36.68 5.62 3.20
N PRO A 89 -37.68 5.41 2.34
CA PRO A 89 -37.50 5.07 0.92
C PRO A 89 -36.58 6.04 0.13
N ALA A 90 -36.44 7.29 0.58
CA ALA A 90 -35.49 8.24 0.01
C ALA A 90 -34.02 7.88 0.29
N ILE A 91 -33.74 7.09 1.32
CA ILE A 91 -32.40 6.68 1.75
C ILE A 91 -32.06 5.32 1.10
N HIS A 92 -31.75 5.39 -0.19
CA HIS A 92 -31.33 4.25 -1.00
C HIS A 92 -29.99 4.53 -1.69
N ILE A 93 -29.41 3.48 -2.26
CA ILE A 93 -28.25 3.57 -3.13
C ILE A 93 -28.50 2.79 -4.41
N VAL A 94 -27.82 3.21 -5.48
CA VAL A 94 -27.72 2.45 -6.71
C VAL A 94 -26.33 1.84 -6.78
N ILE A 95 -26.26 0.52 -6.84
CA ILE A 95 -25.02 -0.22 -7.05
C ILE A 95 -24.78 -0.30 -8.55
N SER A 96 -23.74 0.39 -9.03
CA SER A 96 -23.45 0.50 -10.46
C SER A 96 -22.44 -0.57 -10.90
N TYR A 97 -22.73 -1.29 -11.97
CA TYR A 97 -21.76 -2.18 -12.60
C TYR A 97 -20.92 -1.41 -13.62
N GLU A 98 -19.69 -1.13 -13.24
CA GLU A 98 -18.81 -0.23 -13.98
C GLU A 98 -17.35 -0.69 -13.91
N PRO A 99 -16.46 -0.21 -14.79
CA PRO A 99 -15.03 -0.41 -14.57
C PRO A 99 -14.64 0.28 -13.27
N ALA A 100 -14.08 -0.49 -12.34
CA ALA A 100 -13.44 0.11 -11.17
C ALA A 100 -12.30 1.00 -11.66
N PRO A 101 -12.34 2.32 -11.42
CA PRO A 101 -11.23 3.19 -11.73
C PRO A 101 -10.04 2.70 -10.95
N ARG A 102 -8.84 2.97 -11.45
CA ARG A 102 -7.64 2.76 -10.64
C ARG A 102 -7.88 3.45 -9.31
N GLN A 103 -7.55 2.78 -8.21
CA GLN A 103 -7.32 3.48 -6.95
C GLN A 103 -6.32 4.61 -7.18
N THR A 104 -6.16 5.57 -6.29
CA THR A 104 -5.13 6.60 -6.41
C THR A 104 -3.83 6.10 -5.77
N PRO A 105 -2.63 6.24 -6.38
CA PRO A 105 -1.36 5.67 -5.85
C PRO A 105 -0.89 6.35 -4.59
N LEU A 106 -1.78 7.18 -4.09
CA LEU A 106 -1.64 8.05 -3.00
C LEU A 106 -2.09 7.27 -1.77
N VAL A 107 -1.15 7.07 -0.85
CA VAL A 107 -1.46 6.63 0.50
C VAL A 107 -2.12 7.81 1.22
N GLU A 108 -3.11 7.53 2.05
CA GLU A 108 -3.68 8.57 2.89
C GLU A 108 -2.71 8.93 4.02
N VAL A 109 -2.21 10.16 4.00
CA VAL A 109 -1.28 10.71 4.98
C VAL A 109 -1.98 11.91 5.62
N ASP A 110 -2.31 11.79 6.92
CA ASP A 110 -3.12 12.78 7.65
C ASP A 110 -4.44 13.15 6.93
N GLY A 111 -5.08 12.17 6.29
CA GLY A 111 -6.30 12.36 5.50
C GLY A 111 -6.08 12.89 4.07
N VAL A 112 -4.87 13.34 3.75
CA VAL A 112 -4.52 13.84 2.42
C VAL A 112 -3.98 12.69 1.57
N PRO A 113 -4.56 12.44 0.39
CA PRO A 113 -3.99 11.52 -0.58
C PRO A 113 -2.59 11.99 -1.00
N THR A 114 -1.55 11.23 -0.63
CA THR A 114 -0.14 11.54 -0.91
C THR A 114 0.53 10.45 -1.74
N GLU A 115 1.08 10.80 -2.91
CA GLU A 115 1.81 9.87 -3.79
C GLU A 115 3.03 9.32 -3.08
N VAL A 116 3.24 8.00 -3.15
CA VAL A 116 4.52 7.43 -2.75
C VAL A 116 5.55 7.72 -3.84
N SER A 117 6.57 8.48 -3.48
CA SER A 117 7.67 8.87 -4.35
C SER A 117 8.98 8.72 -3.58
N GLY A 118 9.37 7.47 -3.37
CA GLY A 118 10.50 7.10 -2.54
C GLY A 118 11.87 7.53 -3.09
N PRO A 119 12.96 7.15 -2.40
CA PRO A 119 14.32 7.54 -2.76
C PRO A 119 14.74 7.13 -4.17
N TYR A 120 14.17 6.06 -4.73
CA TYR A 120 14.53 5.51 -6.03
C TYR A 120 13.69 6.04 -7.21
N ARG A 121 12.91 7.10 -6.99
CA ARG A 121 12.00 7.70 -7.99
C ARG A 121 12.64 8.14 -9.31
N ASN A 122 13.95 8.35 -9.33
CA ASN A 122 14.71 8.74 -10.53
C ASN A 122 15.33 7.55 -11.27
N LEU A 123 15.21 6.33 -10.73
CA LEU A 123 15.68 5.14 -11.42
C LEU A 123 14.72 4.76 -12.56
N PRO A 124 15.24 4.17 -13.66
CA PRO A 124 14.40 3.61 -14.71
C PRO A 124 13.36 2.64 -14.15
N GLU A 125 12.13 2.75 -14.63
CA GLU A 125 11.08 1.79 -14.30
C GLU A 125 11.34 0.46 -15.01
N PRO A 126 10.95 -0.69 -14.40
CA PRO A 126 11.11 -1.98 -15.02
C PRO A 126 10.25 -2.10 -16.30
N PRO A 127 10.64 -2.95 -17.27
CA PRO A 127 9.92 -3.10 -18.54
C PRO A 127 8.45 -3.51 -18.38
N THR A 128 8.14 -4.23 -17.29
CA THR A 128 6.79 -4.64 -16.93
C THR A 128 6.43 -4.10 -15.54
N LEU A 129 5.50 -3.17 -15.52
CA LEU A 129 4.83 -2.72 -14.30
C LEU A 129 3.55 -3.54 -14.12
N GLY A 130 3.39 -4.17 -12.96
CA GLY A 130 2.18 -4.90 -12.65
C GLY A 130 1.99 -5.22 -11.18
N PRO A 131 0.76 -5.60 -10.80
CA PRO A 131 0.44 -5.93 -9.42
C PRO A 131 1.07 -7.24 -9.02
N ALA A 132 1.33 -7.38 -7.71
CA ALA A 132 1.86 -8.60 -7.10
C ALA A 132 3.21 -9.07 -7.67
N GLN A 133 3.90 -8.20 -8.42
CA GLN A 133 5.22 -8.44 -8.97
C GLN A 133 6.27 -8.15 -7.90
N PRO A 134 7.13 -9.11 -7.54
CA PRO A 134 8.17 -8.87 -6.53
C PRO A 134 9.43 -8.27 -7.15
N PHE A 135 10.03 -7.28 -6.48
CA PHE A 135 11.33 -6.70 -6.86
C PHE A 135 12.45 -7.73 -7.07
N ASN A 136 12.38 -8.88 -6.39
CA ASN A 136 13.42 -9.90 -6.48
C ASN A 136 13.28 -10.90 -7.64
N LYS A 137 12.24 -10.76 -8.47
CA LYS A 137 12.07 -11.60 -9.67
C LYS A 137 11.86 -10.79 -10.95
N CYS A 138 11.68 -9.48 -10.84
CA CYS A 138 11.50 -8.60 -11.99
C CYS A 138 12.84 -8.04 -12.45
N ASP A 139 13.00 -7.92 -13.77
CA ASP A 139 14.12 -7.22 -14.37
C ASP A 139 13.99 -5.72 -14.12
N SER A 140 15.11 -5.06 -13.85
CA SER A 140 15.22 -3.60 -13.67
C SER A 140 15.07 -2.82 -14.98
N GLY A 141 15.20 -3.48 -16.13
CA GLY A 141 15.38 -2.81 -17.43
C GLY A 141 16.81 -2.31 -17.68
N VAL A 142 17.73 -2.54 -16.72
CA VAL A 142 19.15 -2.20 -16.82
C VAL A 142 19.97 -3.49 -16.99
N LEU A 143 21.05 -3.41 -17.77
CA LEU A 143 22.00 -4.51 -17.94
C LEU A 143 23.13 -4.43 -16.91
N GLY A 144 23.54 -5.58 -16.39
CA GLY A 144 24.69 -5.71 -15.52
C GLY A 144 26.01 -5.69 -16.30
N ALA A 145 27.12 -5.72 -15.58
CA ALA A 145 28.46 -5.75 -16.16
C ALA A 145 28.72 -6.99 -17.05
N ASP A 146 27.96 -8.06 -16.84
CA ASP A 146 27.98 -9.28 -17.65
C ASP A 146 27.06 -9.22 -18.89
N GLY A 147 26.42 -8.08 -19.14
CA GLY A 147 25.49 -7.86 -20.25
C GLY A 147 24.11 -8.51 -20.06
N LYS A 148 23.81 -9.09 -18.89
CA LYS A 148 22.50 -9.68 -18.59
C LYS A 148 21.57 -8.69 -17.89
N PRO A 149 20.25 -8.82 -18.02
CA PRO A 149 19.31 -8.02 -17.23
C PRO A 149 19.58 -8.17 -15.72
N LEU A 150 19.74 -7.05 -15.03
CA LEU A 150 19.82 -7.03 -13.57
C LEU A 150 18.43 -7.14 -12.98
N LEU A 151 18.27 -7.96 -11.95
CA LEU A 151 17.07 -7.97 -11.14
C LEU A 151 16.90 -6.62 -10.44
N GLN A 152 15.67 -6.15 -10.34
CA GLN A 152 15.33 -4.85 -9.79
C GLN A 152 15.85 -4.65 -8.37
N HIS A 153 15.70 -5.65 -7.50
CA HIS A 153 16.25 -5.57 -6.15
C HIS A 153 17.77 -5.43 -6.12
N THR A 154 18.48 -6.10 -7.04
CA THR A 154 19.95 -6.05 -7.12
C THR A 154 20.40 -4.67 -7.54
N TYR A 155 19.73 -4.08 -8.54
CA TYR A 155 20.04 -2.75 -9.02
C TYR A 155 19.77 -1.68 -7.94
N ILE A 156 18.64 -1.76 -7.24
CA ILE A 156 18.31 -0.84 -6.13
C ILE A 156 19.35 -0.91 -5.00
N LEU A 157 19.76 -2.11 -4.58
CA LEU A 157 20.79 -2.27 -3.56
C LEU A 157 22.17 -1.76 -4.03
N GLN A 158 22.49 -1.91 -5.32
CA GLN A 158 23.73 -1.38 -5.90
C GLN A 158 23.73 0.15 -5.89
N VAL A 159 22.63 0.79 -6.30
CA VAL A 159 22.49 2.25 -6.27
C VAL A 159 22.61 2.78 -4.84
N ASN A 160 21.91 2.15 -3.88
CA ASN A 160 22.03 2.50 -2.47
C ASN A 160 23.48 2.42 -2.01
N ARG A 161 24.18 1.33 -2.33
CA ARG A 161 25.59 1.14 -1.98
C ARG A 161 26.51 2.20 -2.57
N ASN A 162 26.29 2.55 -3.84
CA ASN A 162 27.10 3.54 -4.53
C ASN A 162 26.90 4.95 -3.96
N ALA A 163 25.70 5.27 -3.48
CA ALA A 163 25.39 6.55 -2.85
C ALA A 163 26.09 6.73 -1.49
N HIS A 164 26.45 5.63 -0.81
CA HIS A 164 27.07 5.64 0.52
C HIS A 164 28.49 5.10 0.51
N LYS A 165 29.26 5.43 -0.53
CA LYS A 165 30.69 5.15 -0.55
C LYS A 165 31.44 6.08 0.40
N ASN A 166 32.36 5.49 1.17
CA ASN A 166 33.31 6.24 1.97
C ASN A 166 34.49 6.73 1.10
N ASP A 167 35.43 7.46 1.71
CA ASP A 167 36.62 8.00 1.04
C ASP A 167 37.53 6.92 0.41
N ALA A 168 37.37 5.65 0.81
CA ALA A 168 38.08 4.51 0.24
C ALA A 168 37.31 3.83 -0.92
N ASP A 169 36.24 4.46 -1.43
CA ASP A 169 35.34 3.94 -2.47
C ASP A 169 34.60 2.65 -2.06
N VAL A 170 34.57 2.33 -0.77
CA VAL A 170 33.85 1.17 -0.23
C VAL A 170 32.45 1.63 0.18
N GLY A 171 31.43 1.07 -0.47
CA GLY A 171 30.03 1.40 -0.20
C GLY A 171 29.39 0.48 0.83
N GLU A 172 28.58 1.07 1.71
CA GLU A 172 27.70 0.38 2.65
C GLU A 172 26.25 0.42 2.16
N ILE A 173 25.40 -0.50 2.61
CA ILE A 173 23.95 -0.39 2.36
C ILE A 173 23.33 0.35 3.53
N HIS A 174 22.70 1.50 3.27
CA HIS A 174 22.02 2.29 4.30
C HIS A 174 20.50 2.09 4.21
N SER A 175 19.84 2.08 5.36
CA SER A 175 18.37 2.04 5.43
C SER A 175 17.77 3.41 5.12
N ASP A 176 16.80 3.44 4.22
CA ASP A 176 16.03 4.65 3.89
C ASP A 176 15.07 5.07 5.01
N LEU A 177 14.84 4.19 5.98
CA LEU A 177 14.03 4.45 7.18
C LEU A 177 14.86 4.40 8.46
N ALA A 178 16.18 4.65 8.40
CA ALA A 178 17.04 4.69 9.57
C ALA A 178 16.41 5.54 10.72
N GLY A 179 16.44 5.00 11.94
CA GLY A 179 15.81 5.61 13.12
C GLY A 179 14.28 5.52 13.14
N PHE A 180 13.63 4.79 12.24
CA PHE A 180 12.21 4.47 12.34
C PHE A 180 12.00 3.48 13.48
N LYS A 181 10.94 3.68 14.28
CA LYS A 181 10.68 2.90 15.49
C LYS A 181 9.40 2.09 15.35
N TRP A 182 9.42 0.86 15.86
CA TRP A 182 8.24 -0.01 15.84
C TRP A 182 8.20 -0.93 17.07
N PRO A 183 7.00 -1.35 17.51
CA PRO A 183 6.87 -2.37 18.53
C PRO A 183 7.39 -3.71 18.00
N CYS A 184 8.22 -4.38 18.80
CA CYS A 184 8.78 -5.68 18.47
C CYS A 184 8.87 -6.59 19.70
N THR A 185 9.13 -7.87 19.46
CA THR A 185 9.36 -8.85 20.53
C THR A 185 10.84 -9.20 20.57
N VAL A 186 11.45 -9.14 21.75
CA VAL A 186 12.84 -9.52 21.99
C VAL A 186 12.92 -10.52 23.13
N MET A 187 13.99 -11.32 23.17
CA MET A 187 14.26 -12.21 24.30
C MET A 187 15.02 -11.45 25.38
N ASN A 188 14.53 -11.49 26.62
CA ASN A 188 15.23 -10.93 27.77
C ASN A 188 16.35 -11.88 28.29
N GLU A 189 17.06 -11.48 29.35
CA GLU A 189 18.11 -12.29 29.99
C GLU A 189 17.61 -13.64 30.54
N ASN A 190 16.31 -13.76 30.77
CA ASN A 190 15.65 -14.99 31.23
C ASN A 190 15.11 -15.84 30.06
N CYS A 191 15.44 -15.51 28.80
CA CYS A 191 14.92 -16.15 27.60
C CYS A 191 13.39 -16.07 27.46
N GLU A 192 12.79 -14.99 27.95
CA GLU A 192 11.35 -14.71 27.82
C GLU A 192 11.11 -13.66 26.74
N GLU A 193 10.06 -13.86 25.96
CA GLU A 193 9.59 -12.87 24.98
C GLU A 193 9.00 -11.66 25.69
N VAL A 194 9.62 -10.50 25.51
CA VAL A 194 9.16 -9.22 26.05
C VAL A 194 8.91 -8.23 24.92
N ALA A 195 7.87 -7.40 25.10
CA ALA A 195 7.62 -6.29 24.20
C ALA A 195 8.71 -5.24 24.37
N ALA A 196 9.27 -4.79 23.26
CA ALA A 196 10.27 -3.73 23.19
C ALA A 196 9.95 -2.77 22.03
N GLU A 197 10.68 -1.66 21.99
CA GLU A 197 10.71 -0.76 20.84
C GLU A 197 11.99 -1.05 20.06
N CYS A 198 11.84 -1.51 18.82
CA CYS A 198 12.94 -1.68 17.89
C CYS A 198 13.15 -0.38 17.10
N GLU A 199 14.38 -0.14 16.69
CA GLU A 199 14.78 1.01 15.88
C GLU A 199 15.53 0.54 14.64
N GLU A 200 15.24 1.15 13.50
CA GLU A 200 15.77 0.75 12.20
C GLU A 200 17.24 1.18 12.13
N PRO A 201 18.19 0.23 11.95
CA PRO A 201 19.59 0.57 11.90
C PRO A 201 19.93 1.38 10.65
N LEU A 202 20.92 2.27 10.78
CA LEU A 202 21.43 3.05 9.64
C LEU A 202 22.09 2.14 8.61
N VAL A 203 22.99 1.25 9.05
CA VAL A 203 23.77 0.37 8.16
C VAL A 203 23.19 -1.04 8.21
N LEU A 204 22.99 -1.62 7.03
CA LEU A 204 22.40 -2.94 6.81
C LEU A 204 23.41 -3.92 6.22
N TYR A 205 23.23 -5.21 6.52
CA TYR A 205 24.06 -6.25 5.95
C TYR A 205 23.69 -6.53 4.49
N ASP A 206 24.71 -6.70 3.66
CA ASP A 206 24.55 -7.16 2.28
C ASP A 206 23.96 -8.57 2.27
N PRO A 207 22.81 -8.81 1.60
CA PRO A 207 22.25 -10.16 1.45
C PRO A 207 23.20 -11.13 0.71
N ALA A 208 24.19 -10.63 -0.03
CA ALA A 208 25.22 -11.45 -0.67
C ALA A 208 26.37 -11.83 0.28
N ASP A 209 26.57 -11.08 1.37
CA ASP A 209 27.61 -11.39 2.37
C ASP A 209 27.06 -12.35 3.44
N LYS A 210 27.81 -13.42 3.70
CA LYS A 210 27.48 -14.45 4.69
C LYS A 210 28.45 -14.45 5.88
N LYS A 211 29.32 -13.44 5.99
CA LYS A 211 30.32 -13.36 7.06
C LYS A 211 29.67 -13.02 8.39
N ALA A 212 30.18 -13.66 9.45
CA ALA A 212 29.76 -13.42 10.83
C ALA A 212 30.40 -12.14 11.40
N PRO A 213 29.77 -11.47 12.39
CA PRO A 213 28.49 -11.80 13.00
C PRO A 213 27.30 -11.37 12.13
N PHE A 214 26.48 -12.34 11.76
CA PHE A 214 25.31 -12.15 10.91
C PHE A 214 24.07 -12.00 11.79
N HIS A 215 23.52 -10.79 11.91
CA HIS A 215 22.20 -10.60 12.50
C HIS A 215 21.14 -10.68 11.39
N PRO A 216 20.34 -11.75 11.32
CA PRO A 216 19.41 -11.97 10.20
C PRO A 216 18.37 -10.86 10.05
N GLY A 217 18.03 -10.18 11.16
CA GLY A 217 17.09 -9.06 11.17
C GLY A 217 17.62 -7.83 10.42
N SER A 218 18.94 -7.64 10.33
CA SER A 218 19.57 -6.44 9.79
C SER A 218 20.02 -6.61 8.33
N ILE A 219 19.62 -7.70 7.67
CA ILE A 219 19.87 -7.90 6.23
C ILE A 219 19.06 -6.89 5.43
N ALA A 220 19.70 -6.23 4.46
CA ALA A 220 19.01 -5.31 3.57
C ALA A 220 17.95 -6.01 2.71
N ARG A 221 16.77 -5.40 2.63
CA ARG A 221 15.65 -5.83 1.80
C ARG A 221 15.12 -4.62 1.03
N VAL A 222 14.69 -4.87 -0.21
CA VAL A 222 13.92 -3.89 -0.97
C VAL A 222 12.44 -4.09 -0.64
N HIS A 223 11.89 -3.11 0.06
CA HIS A 223 10.52 -3.02 0.55
C HIS A 223 9.60 -2.37 -0.47
N HIS A 224 8.35 -2.82 -0.44
CA HIS A 224 7.23 -2.23 -1.17
C HIS A 224 6.44 -1.34 -0.20
N VAL A 225 6.61 -0.02 -0.31
CA VAL A 225 5.93 0.95 0.58
C VAL A 225 4.41 0.77 0.47
N VAL A 226 3.90 0.81 -0.76
CA VAL A 226 2.57 0.29 -1.08
C VAL A 226 2.68 -1.22 -1.25
N PRO A 227 1.98 -2.05 -0.45
CA PRO A 227 2.18 -3.49 -0.43
C PRO A 227 2.02 -4.19 -1.78
N MET A 228 2.90 -5.16 -2.03
CA MET A 228 2.86 -6.03 -3.20
C MET A 228 1.53 -6.79 -3.32
N LYS A 229 1.09 -7.44 -2.23
CA LYS A 229 -0.25 -8.06 -2.16
C LYS A 229 -1.24 -7.02 -1.74
N ASP A 230 -1.42 -6.05 -2.61
CA ASP A 230 -2.48 -5.11 -2.44
C ASP A 230 -3.83 -5.85 -2.46
N LYS A 231 -4.56 -5.81 -1.33
CA LYS A 231 -5.94 -6.36 -1.21
C LYS A 231 -6.90 -5.76 -2.25
N ARG A 232 -6.51 -4.64 -2.88
CA ARG A 232 -7.27 -3.84 -3.84
C ARG A 232 -7.16 -4.35 -5.29
N SER A 233 -6.33 -5.36 -5.58
CA SER A 233 -6.18 -6.00 -6.92
C SER A 233 -5.97 -5.00 -8.08
N CYS A 234 -5.37 -3.84 -7.80
CA CYS A 234 -5.20 -2.74 -8.75
C CYS A 234 -3.93 -2.92 -9.59
N PRO A 235 -3.92 -2.64 -10.91
CA PRO A 235 -2.80 -2.90 -11.81
C PRO A 235 -1.69 -1.84 -11.77
N TRP A 236 -1.32 -1.34 -10.60
CA TRP A 236 -0.07 -0.61 -10.52
C TRP A 236 1.08 -1.56 -10.46
N GLY A 237 2.18 -1.16 -11.08
CA GLY A 237 3.48 -1.71 -10.75
C GLY A 237 3.76 -1.40 -9.29
N THR A 238 3.31 -2.27 -8.39
CA THR A 238 3.83 -2.30 -7.02
C THR A 238 5.33 -2.48 -7.06
N ASN A 239 5.84 -3.09 -8.14
CA ASN A 239 7.24 -3.11 -8.51
C ASN A 239 7.77 -1.82 -9.17
N SER A 240 7.11 -0.67 -9.05
CA SER A 240 7.69 0.61 -9.49
C SER A 240 8.88 0.97 -8.60
N THR A 241 9.92 1.57 -9.18
CA THR A 241 11.07 2.07 -8.40
C THR A 241 10.67 3.18 -7.43
N LYS A 242 9.65 3.99 -7.76
CA LYS A 242 9.08 4.99 -6.83
C LYS A 242 8.50 4.38 -5.56
N ASN A 243 8.04 3.13 -5.64
CA ASN A 243 7.45 2.40 -4.52
C ASN A 243 8.48 1.59 -3.71
N ALA A 244 9.77 1.72 -4.04
CA ALA A 244 10.84 1.00 -3.37
C ALA A 244 11.45 1.80 -2.22
N ALA A 245 11.82 1.08 -1.16
CA ALA A 245 12.69 1.54 -0.09
C ALA A 245 13.65 0.41 0.31
N VAL A 246 14.88 0.72 0.70
CA VAL A 246 15.81 -0.23 1.30
C VAL A 246 15.69 -0.15 2.82
N ILE A 247 15.33 -1.27 3.44
CA ILE A 247 15.16 -1.39 4.90
C ILE A 247 15.65 -2.74 5.41
N SER A 248 15.72 -2.90 6.71
CA SER A 248 16.08 -4.15 7.38
C SER A 248 15.03 -5.24 7.15
N HIS A 249 15.46 -6.49 7.19
CA HIS A 249 14.55 -7.63 7.13
C HIS A 249 13.52 -7.61 8.26
N ALA A 250 13.91 -7.20 9.46
CA ALA A 250 13.02 -7.10 10.61
C ALA A 250 11.90 -6.08 10.38
N LEU A 251 12.23 -4.85 9.95
CA LEU A 251 11.22 -3.84 9.64
C LEU A 251 10.34 -4.27 8.46
N ASN A 252 10.94 -4.87 7.42
CA ASN A 252 10.18 -5.37 6.28
C ASN A 252 9.18 -6.49 6.65
N GLN A 253 9.48 -7.32 7.67
CA GLN A 253 8.51 -8.29 8.19
C GLN A 253 7.37 -7.61 8.94
N TYR A 254 7.67 -6.58 9.74
CA TYR A 254 6.66 -5.81 10.47
C TYR A 254 5.66 -5.10 9.53
N LEU A 255 6.15 -4.50 8.44
CA LEU A 255 5.33 -3.79 7.45
C LEU A 255 4.66 -4.70 6.41
N LEU A 256 4.96 -6.01 6.42
CA LEU A 256 4.58 -6.92 5.35
C LEU A 256 3.05 -7.00 5.15
N ASN A 257 2.58 -6.58 3.97
CA ASN A 257 1.16 -6.60 3.56
C ASN A 257 0.21 -5.72 4.40
N ASN A 258 0.76 -4.72 5.08
CA ASN A 258 0.01 -3.70 5.80
C ASN A 258 0.07 -2.37 5.04
N ASP A 259 -0.99 -1.55 5.14
CA ASP A 259 -0.92 -0.19 4.60
C ASP A 259 0.20 0.59 5.32
N PRO A 260 1.02 1.37 4.59
CA PRO A 260 2.17 2.01 5.18
C PRO A 260 1.71 3.12 6.15
N PRO A 261 2.31 3.22 7.35
CA PRO A 261 2.03 4.33 8.26
C PRO A 261 2.38 5.68 7.60
N ALA A 262 1.63 6.73 7.97
CA ALA A 262 1.83 8.07 7.44
C ALA A 262 3.27 8.59 7.61
N GLU A 263 3.95 8.24 8.70
CA GLU A 263 5.33 8.63 8.97
C GLU A 263 6.33 7.98 8.00
N GLU A 264 6.12 6.72 7.60
CA GLU A 264 6.95 6.05 6.59
C GLU A 264 6.89 6.84 5.28
N VAL A 265 5.67 7.12 4.78
CA VAL A 265 5.46 7.82 3.52
C VAL A 265 6.07 9.23 3.56
N LYS A 266 5.89 9.95 4.68
CA LYS A 266 6.49 11.29 4.86
C LYS A 266 8.02 11.25 4.82
N ARG A 267 8.66 10.31 5.53
CA ARG A 267 10.12 10.19 5.56
C ARG A 267 10.66 9.87 4.17
N LEU A 268 10.06 8.91 3.47
CA LEU A 268 10.52 8.47 2.16
C LEU A 268 10.32 9.52 1.06
N ASN A 269 9.19 10.23 1.08
CA ASN A 269 8.93 11.30 0.11
C ASN A 269 9.86 12.50 0.30
N ASN A 270 10.27 12.79 1.54
CA ASN A 270 11.19 13.87 1.85
C ASN A 270 12.67 13.46 1.65
N ALA A 271 12.96 12.17 1.49
CA ALA A 271 14.31 11.69 1.28
C ALA A 271 14.87 12.17 -0.07
N PRO A 272 16.15 12.54 -0.13
CA PRO A 272 16.82 12.83 -1.40
C PRO A 272 16.65 11.67 -2.38
N ALA A 273 16.50 12.00 -3.67
CA ALA A 273 16.48 10.97 -4.70
C ALA A 273 17.88 10.44 -4.90
N TYR A 274 18.05 9.13 -4.94
CA TYR A 274 19.29 8.54 -5.43
C TYR A 274 19.43 8.74 -6.93
N THR A 275 20.67 8.93 -7.36
CA THR A 275 21.07 8.94 -8.75
C THR A 275 21.84 7.64 -9.06
N PRO A 276 21.61 7.01 -10.24
CA PRO A 276 22.37 5.84 -10.70
C PRO A 276 23.89 6.03 -10.69
#